data_AF-A0A841T7Q6-F1
#
_entry.id   AF-A0A841T7Q6-F1
#
_cell.length_a   1.000
_cell.length_b   1.000
_cell.length_c   1.000
_cell.angle_alpha   90.00
_cell.angle_beta   90.00
_cell.angle_gamma   90.00
#
_symmetry.space_group_name_H-M   'P 1'
#
loop_
_entity.id
_entity.type
_entity.pdbx_description
1 polymer ?
#
loop_
_entity_poly.entity_id
_entity_poly.type
_entity_poly.pdbx_seq_one_letter_code
_entity_poly.pdbx_strand_id
1 'polypeptide(L)'
;MDQIIDNIRVHLTEMGIQPDLVEPKILMHLHKIEETLSNKFNALEQINEAIIKNRPSINNISSESKVARQTVYNNAILKEYIEYRINQYAIMDPGKRAERLLERIAELEDTVRKMMERDVGLELMRNKISLLEKELQLTKQENHELHNKYNNLKQTKDSKLPTRDSSHILLVKN
;
A
#
# COMPACT_ATOMS: atom_id res chain seq x y z
N MET A 1 24.25 -39.44 -15.73
CA MET A 1 24.04 -38.56 -16.90
C MET A 1 24.57 -37.19 -16.50
N ASP A 2 25.28 -36.50 -17.40
CA ASP A 2 25.98 -35.24 -17.07
C ASP A 2 24.99 -34.17 -16.63
N GLN A 3 25.11 -33.71 -15.38
CA GLN A 3 24.31 -32.62 -14.80
C GLN A 3 24.28 -31.38 -15.71
N ILE A 4 25.38 -31.11 -16.41
CA ILE A 4 25.53 -30.02 -17.37
C ILE A 4 24.60 -30.20 -18.58
N ILE A 5 24.47 -31.42 -19.10
CA ILE A 5 23.59 -31.71 -20.24
C ILE A 5 22.12 -31.53 -19.84
N ASP A 6 21.76 -31.96 -18.63
CA ASP A 6 20.42 -31.78 -18.10
C ASP A 6 20.10 -30.29 -17.89
N ASN A 7 21.02 -29.50 -17.35
CA ASN A 7 20.87 -28.04 -17.23
C ASN A 7 20.66 -27.37 -18.59
N ILE A 8 21.47 -27.72 -19.59
CA ILE A 8 21.33 -27.17 -20.95
C ILE A 8 19.95 -27.49 -21.52
N ARG A 9 19.45 -28.73 -21.35
CA ARG A 9 18.12 -29.12 -21.84
C ARG A 9 17.00 -28.34 -21.15
N VAL A 10 17.09 -28.16 -19.83
CA VAL A 10 16.13 -27.36 -19.06
C VAL A 10 16.13 -25.92 -19.57
N HIS A 11 17.29 -25.27 -19.65
CA HIS A 11 17.38 -23.88 -20.06
C HIS A 11 16.99 -23.65 -21.53
N LEU A 12 17.33 -24.56 -22.44
CA LEU A 12 16.85 -24.49 -23.82
C LEU A 12 15.31 -24.56 -23.89
N THR A 13 14.70 -25.45 -23.09
CA THR A 13 13.25 -25.59 -23.02
C THR A 13 12.58 -24.35 -22.42
N GLU A 14 13.16 -23.76 -21.37
CA GLU A 14 12.70 -22.49 -20.77
C GLU A 14 12.79 -21.33 -21.76
N MET A 15 13.78 -21.35 -22.66
CA MET A 15 13.91 -20.39 -23.77
C MET A 15 12.95 -20.67 -24.94
N GLY A 16 12.14 -21.74 -24.87
CA GLY A 16 11.23 -22.15 -25.95
C GLY A 16 11.92 -22.85 -27.12
N ILE A 17 13.14 -23.34 -26.94
CA ILE A 17 13.94 -24.05 -27.96
C ILE A 17 13.85 -25.54 -27.70
N GLN A 18 13.50 -26.33 -28.72
CA GLN A 18 13.52 -27.79 -28.59
C GLN A 18 14.95 -28.32 -28.60
N PRO A 19 15.43 -29.00 -27.54
CA PRO A 19 16.83 -29.44 -27.44
C PRO A 19 17.26 -30.39 -28.55
N ASP A 20 16.34 -31.21 -29.06
CA ASP A 20 16.61 -32.22 -30.09
C ASP A 20 16.83 -31.61 -31.49
N LEU A 21 16.45 -30.34 -31.69
CA LEU A 21 16.63 -29.61 -32.96
C LEU A 21 17.94 -28.81 -33.00
N VAL A 22 18.70 -28.78 -31.91
CA VAL A 22 19.96 -28.02 -31.83
C VAL A 22 21.07 -28.83 -32.48
N GLU A 23 21.82 -28.21 -33.39
CA GLU A 23 22.94 -28.85 -34.07
C GLU A 23 24.01 -29.35 -33.07
N PRO A 24 24.59 -30.55 -33.25
CA PRO A 24 25.59 -31.11 -32.34
C PRO A 24 26.77 -30.18 -32.06
N LYS A 25 27.21 -29.40 -33.06
CA LYS A 25 28.28 -28.42 -32.90
C LYS A 25 27.89 -27.29 -31.93
N ILE A 26 26.65 -26.83 -31.99
CA ILE A 26 26.11 -25.82 -31.08
C ILE A 26 25.99 -26.41 -29.67
N LEU A 27 25.51 -27.65 -29.52
CA LEU A 27 25.47 -28.34 -28.23
C LEU A 27 26.86 -28.44 -27.58
N MET A 28 27.91 -28.72 -28.36
CA MET A 28 29.29 -28.73 -27.86
C MET A 28 29.74 -27.35 -27.37
N HIS A 29 29.34 -26.27 -28.03
CA HIS A 29 29.61 -24.91 -27.57
C HIS A 29 28.82 -24.57 -26.31
N LEU A 30 27.53 -24.93 -26.26
CA LEU A 30 26.67 -24.74 -25.09
C LEU A 30 27.22 -25.48 -23.87
N HIS A 31 27.77 -26.68 -24.05
CA HIS A 31 28.44 -27.40 -22.96
C HIS A 31 29.59 -26.60 -22.35
N LYS A 32 30.49 -26.04 -23.17
CA LYS A 32 31.62 -25.24 -22.68
C LYS A 32 31.15 -23.95 -22.00
N ILE A 33 30.10 -23.33 -22.54
CA ILE A 33 29.49 -22.13 -21.98
C ILE A 33 28.87 -22.45 -20.62
N GLU A 34 28.05 -23.49 -20.54
CA GLU A 34 27.38 -23.90 -19.31
C GLU A 34 28.38 -24.30 -18.22
N GLU A 35 29.43 -25.05 -18.57
CA GLU A 35 30.51 -25.38 -17.65
C GLU A 35 31.17 -24.10 -17.09
N THR A 36 31.43 -23.12 -17.95
CA THR A 36 32.02 -21.84 -17.53
C THR A 36 31.06 -21.07 -16.62
N LEU A 37 29.78 -21.00 -16.96
CA LEU A 37 28.75 -20.31 -16.17
C LEU A 37 28.54 -20.99 -14.82
N SER A 38 28.38 -22.30 -14.79
CA SER A 38 28.27 -23.11 -13.57
C SER A 38 29.45 -22.87 -12.64
N ASN A 39 30.68 -22.86 -13.16
CA ASN A 39 31.86 -22.55 -12.36
C ASN A 39 31.85 -21.12 -11.80
N LYS A 40 31.37 -20.14 -12.57
CA LYS A 40 31.23 -18.75 -12.10
C LYS A 40 30.14 -18.61 -11.03
N PHE A 41 28.99 -19.26 -11.20
CA PHE A 41 27.92 -19.25 -10.22
C PHE A 41 28.32 -19.91 -8.91
N ASN A 42 28.99 -21.08 -8.97
CA ASN A 42 29.52 -21.74 -7.78
C ASN A 42 30.54 -20.86 -7.04
N ALA A 43 31.42 -20.15 -7.77
CA ALA A 43 32.37 -19.23 -7.15
C ALA A 43 31.67 -18.04 -6.47
N LEU A 44 30.61 -17.50 -7.08
CA LEU A 44 29.80 -16.43 -6.47
C LEU A 44 29.07 -16.92 -5.22
N GLU A 45 28.53 -18.14 -5.25
CA GLU A 45 27.86 -18.76 -4.10
C GLU A 45 28.82 -18.90 -2.91
N GLN A 46 30.03 -19.43 -3.15
CA GLN A 46 31.07 -19.54 -2.12
C GLN A 46 31.49 -18.18 -1.55
N ILE A 47 31.62 -17.17 -2.41
CA ILE A 47 31.92 -15.80 -1.96
C ILE A 47 30.78 -15.27 -1.09
N ASN A 48 29.52 -15.50 -1.49
CA ASN A 48 28.36 -15.04 -0.74
C ASN A 48 28.26 -15.72 0.64
N GLU A 49 28.48 -17.03 0.70
CA GLU A 49 28.58 -17.77 1.97
C GLU A 49 29.68 -17.22 2.87
N ALA A 50 30.85 -16.92 2.29
CA ALA A 50 31.95 -16.29 3.02
C ALA A 50 31.57 -14.89 3.54
N ILE A 51 30.89 -14.07 2.75
CA ILE A 51 30.40 -12.75 3.19
C ILE A 51 29.43 -12.90 4.36
N ILE A 52 28.45 -13.82 4.26
CA ILE A 52 27.47 -14.07 5.31
C ILE A 52 28.16 -14.53 6.60
N LYS A 53 29.09 -15.49 6.50
CA LYS A 53 29.83 -16.02 7.65
C LYS A 53 30.71 -14.98 8.33
N ASN A 54 31.31 -14.08 7.55
CA ASN A 54 32.19 -13.02 8.05
C ASN A 54 31.44 -11.73 8.43
N ARG A 55 30.10 -11.72 8.37
CA ARG A 55 29.30 -10.54 8.74
C ARG A 55 29.52 -10.22 10.23
N PRO A 56 29.96 -9.01 10.60
CA PRO A 56 30.29 -8.68 11.98
C PRO A 56 29.11 -8.91 12.95
N SER A 57 29.37 -9.63 14.04
CA SER A 57 28.42 -9.91 15.12
C SER A 57 29.17 -9.96 16.46
N ILE A 58 28.46 -9.76 17.58
CA ILE A 58 29.12 -9.93 18.90
C ILE A 58 29.71 -11.36 19.02
N ASN A 59 29.04 -12.34 18.41
CA ASN A 59 29.42 -13.75 18.47
C ASN A 59 30.75 -14.05 17.78
N ASN A 60 30.95 -13.60 16.54
CA ASN A 60 32.21 -13.85 15.81
C ASN A 60 33.32 -12.95 16.33
N ILE A 61 33.05 -11.68 16.63
CA ILE A 61 34.04 -10.76 17.21
C ILE A 61 34.57 -11.31 18.53
N SER A 62 33.71 -11.81 19.42
CA SER A 62 34.15 -12.45 20.68
C SER A 62 35.04 -13.67 20.42
N SER A 63 34.67 -14.51 19.45
CA SER A 63 35.44 -15.71 19.09
C SER A 63 36.82 -15.37 18.51
N GLU A 64 36.89 -14.41 17.59
CA GLU A 64 38.11 -14.05 16.87
C GLU A 64 39.06 -13.20 17.72
N SER A 65 38.51 -12.28 18.51
CA SER A 65 39.30 -11.46 19.45
C SER A 65 39.74 -12.23 20.70
N LYS A 66 39.24 -13.46 20.90
CA LYS A 66 39.45 -14.27 22.11
C LYS A 66 38.96 -13.59 23.39
N VAL A 67 37.98 -12.69 23.28
CA VAL A 67 37.28 -12.09 24.42
C VAL A 67 36.00 -12.88 24.67
N ALA A 68 35.85 -13.44 25.88
CA ALA A 68 34.64 -14.19 26.22
C ALA A 68 33.38 -13.31 26.09
N ARG A 69 32.31 -13.85 25.51
CA ARG A 69 31.03 -13.13 25.33
C ARG A 69 30.51 -12.55 26.64
N GLN A 70 30.64 -13.30 27.73
CA GLN A 70 30.22 -12.84 29.05
C GLN A 70 31.00 -11.58 29.47
N THR A 71 32.29 -11.50 29.18
CA THR A 71 33.11 -10.30 29.40
C THR A 71 32.61 -9.12 28.57
N VAL A 72 32.25 -9.36 27.31
CA VAL A 72 31.67 -8.31 26.44
C VAL A 72 30.35 -7.79 27.02
N TYR A 73 29.43 -8.68 27.41
CA TYR A 73 28.12 -8.26 27.94
C TYR A 73 28.21 -7.63 29.33
N ASN A 74 29.15 -8.04 30.16
CA ASN A 74 29.35 -7.48 31.49
C ASN A 74 30.05 -6.12 31.47
N ASN A 75 30.71 -5.74 30.37
CA ASN A 75 31.40 -4.47 30.21
C ASN A 75 30.70 -3.58 29.18
N ALA A 76 30.03 -2.53 29.67
CA ALA A 76 29.26 -1.61 28.82
C ALA A 76 30.09 -1.00 27.68
N ILE A 77 31.35 -0.63 27.95
CA ILE A 77 32.23 -0.01 26.94
C ILE A 77 32.55 -1.00 25.82
N LEU A 78 32.87 -2.25 26.15
CA LEU A 78 33.16 -3.27 25.13
C LEU A 78 31.94 -3.55 24.25
N LYS A 79 30.77 -3.68 24.88
CA LYS A 79 29.51 -3.89 24.17
C LYS A 79 29.20 -2.73 23.23
N GLU A 80 29.17 -1.50 23.74
CA GLU A 80 28.85 -0.31 22.96
C GLU A 80 29.84 -0.10 21.81
N TYR A 81 31.14 -0.33 22.03
CA TYR A 81 32.14 -0.19 20.99
C TYR A 81 31.91 -1.18 19.84
N ILE A 82 31.63 -2.45 20.16
CA ILE A 82 31.35 -3.48 19.15
C ILE A 82 30.07 -3.15 18.40
N GLU A 83 28.99 -2.80 19.10
CA GLU A 83 27.71 -2.44 18.49
C GLU A 83 27.83 -1.20 17.58
N TYR A 84 28.56 -0.17 18.02
CA TYR A 84 28.86 1.00 17.19
C TYR A 84 29.57 0.63 15.89
N ARG A 85 30.62 -0.22 15.95
CA ARG A 85 31.36 -0.65 14.76
C ARG A 85 30.54 -1.55 13.84
N ILE A 86 29.70 -2.43 14.39
CA ILE A 86 28.75 -3.22 13.60
C ILE A 86 27.76 -2.31 12.87
N ASN A 87 27.25 -1.27 13.53
CA ASN A 87 26.33 -0.32 12.92
C ASN A 87 27.00 0.49 11.80
N GLN A 88 28.25 0.93 11.98
CA GLN A 88 29.03 1.58 10.92
C GLN A 88 29.22 0.66 9.71
N TYR A 89 29.55 -0.61 9.94
CA TYR A 89 29.63 -1.60 8.87
C TYR A 89 28.29 -1.78 8.16
N ALA A 90 27.18 -1.89 8.90
CA ALA A 90 25.85 -2.05 8.33
C ALA A 90 25.44 -0.92 7.39
N ILE A 91 25.93 0.31 7.60
CA ILE A 91 25.73 1.45 6.69
C ILE A 91 26.41 1.22 5.34
N MET A 92 27.58 0.57 5.34
CA MET A 92 28.37 0.29 4.14
C MET A 92 27.98 -1.02 3.45
N ASP A 93 27.36 -1.96 4.17
CA ASP A 93 26.92 -3.26 3.64
C ASP A 93 25.80 -3.08 2.59
N PRO A 94 26.06 -3.39 1.31
CA PRO A 94 25.08 -3.27 0.24
C PRO A 94 23.82 -4.10 0.49
N GLY A 95 23.95 -5.28 1.12
CA GLY A 95 22.83 -6.16 1.42
C GLY A 95 21.88 -5.54 2.44
N LYS A 96 22.42 -5.00 3.54
CA LYS A 96 21.61 -4.28 4.55
C LYS A 96 21.05 -2.97 4.02
N ARG A 97 21.71 -2.34 3.05
CA ARG A 97 21.17 -1.15 2.39
C ARG A 97 19.98 -1.52 1.51
N ALA A 98 20.07 -2.62 0.76
CA ALA A 98 18.97 -3.13 -0.04
C ALA A 98 17.76 -3.51 0.83
N GLU A 99 17.98 -4.25 1.93
CA GLU A 99 16.92 -4.60 2.91
C GLU A 99 16.19 -3.35 3.41
N ARG A 100 16.93 -2.32 3.88
CA ARG A 100 16.34 -1.06 4.36
C ARG A 100 15.58 -0.30 3.28
N LEU A 101 16.05 -0.33 2.04
CA LEU A 101 15.34 0.30 0.92
C LEU A 101 14.04 -0.44 0.60
N LEU A 102 14.04 -1.79 0.65
CA LEU A 102 12.84 -2.60 0.46
C LEU A 102 11.80 -2.35 1.57
N GLU A 103 12.24 -2.30 2.83
CA GLU A 103 11.37 -1.92 3.95
C GLU A 103 10.78 -0.52 3.73
N ARG A 104 11.61 0.43 3.30
CA ARG A 104 11.16 1.80 3.04
C ARG A 104 10.17 1.89 1.88
N ILE A 105 10.35 1.08 0.82
CA ILE A 105 9.39 0.98 -0.28
C ILE A 105 8.06 0.48 0.26
N ALA A 106 8.05 -0.60 1.05
CA ALA A 106 6.83 -1.16 1.62
C ALA A 106 6.07 -0.15 2.52
N GLU A 107 6.78 0.62 3.34
CA GLU A 107 6.19 1.70 4.15
C GLU A 107 5.54 2.80 3.29
N LEU A 108 6.22 3.19 2.21
CA LEU A 108 5.73 4.22 1.30
C LEU A 108 4.52 3.73 0.50
N GLU A 109 4.53 2.48 0.06
CA GLU A 109 3.39 1.85 -0.61
C GLU A 109 2.15 1.78 0.28
N ASP A 110 2.31 1.42 1.56
CA ASP A 110 1.22 1.43 2.54
C ASP A 110 0.68 2.85 2.76
N THR A 111 1.58 3.84 2.83
CA THR A 111 1.20 5.25 2.97
C THR A 111 0.38 5.73 1.76
N VAL A 112 0.84 5.43 0.54
CA VAL A 112 0.14 5.77 -0.70
C VAL A 112 -1.24 5.11 -0.74
N ARG A 113 -1.34 3.83 -0.36
CA ARG A 113 -2.62 3.12 -0.30
C ARG A 113 -3.62 3.80 0.63
N LYS A 114 -3.20 4.16 1.84
CA LYS A 114 -4.04 4.89 2.81
C LYS A 114 -4.50 6.25 2.28
N MET A 115 -3.62 6.95 1.55
CA MET A 115 -3.99 8.22 0.91
C MET A 115 -5.05 8.00 -0.19
N MET A 116 -4.89 6.97 -1.02
CA MET A 116 -5.88 6.63 -2.05
C MET A 116 -7.25 6.29 -1.44
N GLU A 117 -7.28 5.47 -0.39
CA GLU A 117 -8.52 5.12 0.32
C GLU A 117 -9.21 6.35 0.90
N ARG A 118 -8.44 7.25 1.52
CA ARG A 118 -8.94 8.52 2.04
C ARG A 118 -9.53 9.37 0.92
N ASP A 119 -8.84 9.50 -0.21
CA ASP A 119 -9.27 10.35 -1.32
C ASP A 119 -10.56 9.82 -1.96
N VAL A 120 -10.70 8.49 -2.10
CA VAL A 120 -11.97 7.85 -2.49
C VAL A 120 -13.07 8.17 -1.47
N GLY A 121 -12.79 8.04 -0.18
CA GLY A 121 -13.75 8.36 0.89
C GLY A 121 -14.23 9.82 0.84
N LEU A 122 -13.31 10.76 0.64
CA LEU A 122 -13.64 12.18 0.49
C LEU A 122 -14.53 12.45 -0.72
N GLU A 123 -14.26 11.79 -1.84
CA GLU A 123 -15.05 11.96 -3.05
C GLU A 123 -16.48 11.40 -2.88
N LEU A 124 -16.62 10.25 -2.22
CA LEU A 124 -17.94 9.70 -1.86
C LEU A 124 -18.71 10.65 -0.94
N MET A 125 -18.04 11.27 0.05
CA MET A 125 -18.67 12.24 0.94
C MET A 125 -19.11 13.50 0.18
N ARG A 126 -18.29 14.03 -0.72
CA ARG A 126 -18.65 15.19 -1.57
C ARG A 126 -19.87 14.89 -2.42
N ASN A 127 -19.92 13.72 -3.05
CA ASN A 127 -21.08 13.28 -3.81
C ASN A 127 -22.34 13.21 -2.94
N LYS A 128 -22.23 12.66 -1.73
CA LYS A 128 -23.34 12.58 -0.78
C LYS A 128 -23.83 13.97 -0.34
N ILE A 129 -22.91 14.91 -0.07
CA ILE A 129 -23.26 16.30 0.26
C ILE A 129 -24.05 16.92 -0.90
N SER A 130 -23.56 16.79 -2.12
CA SER A 130 -24.24 17.36 -3.30
C SER A 130 -25.65 16.79 -3.51
N LEU A 131 -25.85 15.48 -3.26
CA LEU A 131 -27.17 14.86 -3.31
C LEU A 131 -28.11 15.42 -2.24
N LEU A 132 -27.64 15.48 -0.99
CA LEU A 132 -28.43 16.00 0.14
C LEU A 132 -28.79 17.48 -0.05
N GLU A 133 -27.89 18.29 -0.62
CA GLU A 133 -28.17 19.69 -0.94
C GLU A 133 -29.29 19.84 -1.97
N LYS A 134 -29.31 18.97 -3.01
CA LYS A 134 -30.39 18.94 -4.00
C LYS A 134 -31.72 18.52 -3.39
N GLU A 135 -31.73 17.46 -2.57
CA GLU A 135 -32.94 17.00 -1.88
C GLU A 135 -33.49 18.08 -0.94
N LEU A 136 -32.62 18.77 -0.20
CA LEU A 136 -33.00 19.87 0.67
C LEU A 136 -33.62 21.03 -0.12
N GLN A 137 -33.05 21.36 -1.28
CA GLN A 137 -33.57 22.41 -2.16
C GLN A 137 -34.96 22.06 -2.69
N LEU A 138 -35.17 20.84 -3.17
CA LEU A 138 -36.46 20.35 -3.63
C LEU A 138 -37.50 20.40 -2.51
N THR A 139 -37.16 19.87 -1.33
CA THR A 139 -38.05 19.88 -0.15
C THR A 139 -38.44 21.32 0.26
N LYS A 140 -37.51 22.28 0.15
CA LYS A 140 -37.80 23.70 0.43
C LYS A 140 -38.78 24.29 -0.59
N GLN A 141 -38.63 23.95 -1.87
CA GLN A 141 -39.54 24.37 -2.93
C GLN A 141 -40.96 23.81 -2.70
N GLU A 142 -41.07 22.50 -2.44
CA GLU A 142 -42.34 21.85 -2.14
C GLU A 142 -43.04 22.46 -0.92
N ASN A 143 -42.30 22.72 0.16
CA ASN A 143 -42.85 23.41 1.34
C ASN A 143 -43.36 24.81 1.01
N HIS A 144 -42.62 25.55 0.19
CA HIS A 144 -43.03 26.89 -0.23
C HIS A 144 -44.32 26.86 -1.05
N GLU A 145 -44.42 25.93 -2.00
CA GLU A 145 -45.63 25.71 -2.80
C GLU A 145 -46.84 25.30 -1.94
N LEU A 146 -46.65 24.36 -1.02
CA LEU A 146 -47.67 23.94 -0.06
C LEU A 146 -48.13 25.10 0.82
N HIS A 147 -47.20 25.93 1.30
CA HIS A 147 -47.51 27.10 2.10
C HIS A 147 -48.34 28.13 1.31
N ASN A 148 -47.97 28.39 0.06
CA ASN A 148 -48.72 29.27 -0.84
C ASN A 148 -50.13 28.72 -1.10
N LYS A 149 -50.25 27.41 -1.37
CA LYS A 149 -51.53 26.74 -1.58
C LYS A 149 -52.41 26.82 -0.33
N TYR A 150 -51.84 26.59 0.85
CA TYR A 150 -52.54 26.71 2.13
C TYR A 150 -53.07 28.14 2.35
N ASN A 151 -52.24 29.16 2.12
CA ASN A 151 -52.65 30.55 2.29
C ASN A 151 -53.79 30.95 1.32
N ASN A 152 -53.71 30.51 0.06
CA ASN A 152 -54.78 30.75 -0.93
C ASN A 152 -56.10 30.05 -0.54
N LEU A 153 -56.02 28.82 -0.03
CA LEU A 153 -57.18 28.08 0.46
C LEU A 153 -57.79 28.72 1.71
N LYS A 154 -56.97 29.29 2.60
CA LYS A 154 -57.43 30.01 3.78
C LYS A 154 -58.19 31.29 3.39
N GLN A 155 -57.60 32.11 2.52
CA GLN A 155 -58.22 33.34 2.03
C GLN A 155 -59.55 33.11 1.30
N THR A 156 -59.65 32.04 0.51
CA THR A 156 -60.90 31.65 -0.18
C THR A 156 -61.98 31.10 0.76
N LYS A 157 -61.60 30.58 1.93
CA LYS A 157 -62.52 30.20 3.00
C LYS A 157 -63.05 31.42 3.75
N ASP A 158 -62.16 32.35 4.07
CA ASP A 158 -62.48 33.58 4.81
C ASP A 158 -63.36 34.52 3.97
N SER A 159 -63.22 34.54 2.63
CA SER A 159 -64.06 35.33 1.72
C SER A 159 -65.45 34.74 1.41
N LYS A 160 -65.72 33.49 1.80
CA LYS A 160 -67.02 32.81 1.61
C LYS A 160 -67.90 32.79 2.87
N LEU A 161 -67.44 33.37 3.99
CA LEU A 161 -68.28 33.61 5.16
C LEU A 161 -69.22 34.80 4.87
N PRO A 162 -70.56 34.61 4.84
CA PRO A 162 -71.47 35.70 4.55
C PRO A 162 -71.40 36.73 5.66
N THR A 163 -71.16 37.99 5.30
CA THR A 163 -71.43 39.15 6.16
C THR A 163 -72.88 39.06 6.62
N ARG A 164 -73.09 38.75 7.92
CA ARG A 164 -74.41 38.83 8.55
C ARG A 164 -74.88 40.28 8.49
N ASP A 165 -75.78 40.51 7.56
CA ASP A 165 -76.55 41.73 7.37
C ASP A 165 -77.16 42.17 8.71
N SER A 166 -76.65 43.27 9.26
CA SER A 166 -77.10 43.83 10.54
C SER A 166 -77.81 45.14 10.27
N SER A 167 -79.00 45.09 9.66
CA SER A 167 -79.89 46.26 9.50
C SER A 167 -81.34 45.85 9.18
N HIS A 168 -81.98 45.06 10.03
CA HIS A 168 -83.45 45.08 10.14
C HIS A 168 -83.90 44.61 11.53
N ILE A 169 -83.95 45.52 12.50
CA ILE A 169 -84.88 45.41 13.63
C ILE A 169 -85.61 46.75 13.73
N LEU A 170 -86.86 46.74 13.27
CA LEU A 170 -87.88 47.72 13.57
C LEU A 170 -88.13 47.75 15.09
N LEU A 171 -87.98 48.93 15.70
CA LEU A 171 -88.66 49.26 16.95
C LEU A 171 -89.67 50.36 16.66
N VAL A 172 -90.90 49.93 16.37
CA VAL A 172 -92.10 50.78 16.36
C VAL A 172 -92.30 51.32 17.77
N LYS A 173 -92.31 52.64 17.90
CA LYS A 173 -92.80 53.34 19.10
C LYS A 173 -94.29 53.66 18.92
N ASN A 174 -95.01 53.45 20.02
CA ASN A 174 -96.36 53.88 20.37
C ASN A 174 -97.53 53.11 19.75
#